data_AF-A0A8D0KQP1-F1
#
_entry.id   AF-A0A8D0KQP1-F1
#
_cell.length_a   1.000
_cell.length_b   1.000
_cell.length_c   1.000
_cell.angle_alpha   90.00
_cell.angle_beta   90.00
_cell.angle_gamma   90.00
#
_symmetry.space_group_name_H-M   'P 1'
#
loop_
_entity.id
_entity.type
_entity.pdbx_description
1 polymer ?
#
loop_
_entity_poly.entity_id
_entity_poly.type
_entity_poly.pdbx_seq_one_letter_code
_entity_poly.pdbx_strand_id
1 'polypeptide(L)'
;WCGSGVGALGFPKLKNDTFLRAARGEETEHTPVWCMRQAGRYLPEFRETRAGQDFFATCRSPKLCCELTLQPLRRFPLDAAIIFSDILVVPQVSAGHGGCHGPWERTHVHRAPEGGGGSELGTGSREGPASGGRRKD
;
A
#
# COMPACT_ATOMS: atom_id res chain seq x y z
N TRP A 1 29.58 1.72 -13.95
CA TRP A 1 29.21 2.22 -15.28
C TRP A 1 28.72 3.65 -15.12
N CYS A 2 29.61 4.60 -15.40
CA CYS A 2 29.28 6.02 -15.47
C CYS A 2 28.62 6.29 -16.83
N GLY A 3 27.60 7.15 -16.86
CA GLY A 3 27.11 7.79 -18.08
C GLY A 3 25.68 7.42 -18.48
N SER A 4 24.86 8.48 -18.63
CA SER A 4 23.57 8.56 -19.34
C SER A 4 22.31 8.62 -18.48
N GLY A 5 22.00 9.80 -17.94
CA GLY A 5 20.76 10.52 -18.31
C GLY A 5 19.39 9.95 -17.98
N VAL A 6 19.25 8.85 -17.24
CA VAL A 6 17.94 8.34 -16.78
C VAL A 6 17.85 8.54 -15.28
N GLY A 7 16.93 9.40 -14.83
CA GLY A 7 16.54 9.45 -13.42
C GLY A 7 16.15 8.04 -12.96
N ALA A 8 16.53 7.71 -11.72
CA ALA A 8 16.77 6.36 -11.18
C ALA A 8 15.74 5.22 -11.40
N LEU A 9 14.61 5.46 -12.07
CA LEU A 9 13.55 4.46 -12.33
C LEU A 9 12.82 4.63 -13.70
N GLY A 10 13.32 5.45 -14.63
CA GLY A 10 12.68 5.63 -15.95
C GLY A 10 11.41 6.51 -15.95
N PHE A 11 11.16 7.26 -14.88
CA PHE A 11 10.09 8.25 -14.84
C PHE A 11 10.47 9.56 -15.55
N PRO A 12 9.50 10.29 -16.13
CA PRO A 12 9.76 11.60 -16.71
C PRO A 12 10.26 12.59 -15.64
N LYS A 13 11.13 13.52 -16.06
CA LYS A 13 11.62 14.59 -15.18
C LYS A 13 10.44 15.47 -14.71
N LEU A 14 10.36 15.71 -13.41
CA LEU A 14 9.34 16.57 -12.80
C LEU A 14 9.50 18.02 -13.31
N LYS A 15 8.38 18.64 -13.72
CA LYS A 15 8.35 20.01 -14.26
C LYS A 15 7.88 21.05 -13.23
N ASN A 16 6.85 20.72 -12.45
CA ASN A 16 6.37 21.54 -11.33
C ASN A 16 6.69 20.79 -10.04
N ASP A 17 7.59 21.35 -9.22
CA ASP A 17 8.00 20.80 -7.92
C ASP A 17 7.61 21.72 -6.74
N THR A 18 6.79 22.75 -6.97
CA THR A 18 6.37 23.73 -5.97
C THR A 18 5.74 23.06 -4.74
N PHE A 19 4.89 22.05 -4.95
CA PHE A 19 4.31 21.27 -3.86
C PHE A 19 5.38 20.58 -2.99
N LEU A 20 6.40 19.99 -3.62
CA LEU A 20 7.46 19.28 -2.89
C LEU A 20 8.38 20.24 -2.13
N ARG A 21 8.67 21.40 -2.72
CA ARG A 21 9.46 22.47 -2.09
C ARG A 21 8.73 23.03 -0.87
N ALA A 22 7.45 23.40 -1.02
CA ALA A 22 6.63 23.87 0.09
C ALA A 22 6.50 22.83 1.20
N ALA A 23 6.32 21.54 0.87
CA ALA A 23 6.26 20.46 1.85
C ALA A 23 7.57 20.28 2.64
N ARG A 24 8.72 20.68 2.07
CA ARG A 24 10.03 20.70 2.75
C ARG A 24 10.30 21.99 3.51
N GLY A 25 9.38 22.95 3.50
CA GLY A 25 9.55 24.26 4.13
C GLY A 25 10.46 25.21 3.35
N GLU A 26 10.69 24.95 2.06
CA GLU A 26 11.46 25.84 1.19
C GLU A 26 10.59 27.00 0.69
N GLU A 27 11.23 28.13 0.39
CA GLU A 27 10.55 29.28 -0.24
C GLU A 27 10.05 28.91 -1.64
N THR A 28 8.84 29.34 -1.99
CA THR A 28 8.14 29.03 -3.24
C THR A 28 7.54 30.29 -3.83
N GLU A 29 7.45 30.35 -5.16
CA GLU A 29 6.93 31.52 -5.90
C GLU A 29 5.44 31.76 -5.63
N HIS A 30 4.69 30.68 -5.39
CA HIS A 30 3.27 30.72 -5.03
C HIS A 30 2.94 29.60 -4.04
N THR A 31 1.86 29.76 -3.30
CA THR A 31 1.33 28.72 -2.41
C THR A 31 0.74 27.58 -3.24
N PRO A 32 1.26 26.34 -3.16
CA PRO A 32 0.76 25.24 -3.96
C PRO A 32 -0.62 24.78 -3.49
N VAL A 33 -1.51 24.43 -4.42
CA VAL A 33 -2.89 24.02 -4.13
C VAL A 33 -3.22 22.65 -4.71
N TRP A 34 -3.89 21.84 -3.89
CA TRP A 34 -4.51 20.58 -4.28
C TRP A 34 -5.73 20.33 -3.39
N CYS A 35 -6.62 19.43 -3.82
CA CYS A 35 -7.83 19.12 -3.06
C CYS A 35 -7.90 17.65 -2.70
N MET A 36 -8.20 17.35 -1.43
CA MET A 36 -8.61 16.00 -1.05
C MET A 36 -9.85 15.60 -1.84
N ARG A 37 -9.86 14.37 -2.34
CA ARG A 37 -10.94 13.84 -3.20
C ARG A 37 -11.17 14.66 -4.49
N GLN A 38 -10.10 15.25 -5.05
CA GLN A 38 -10.15 15.93 -6.36
C GLN A 38 -10.71 15.05 -7.49
N ALA A 39 -10.52 13.72 -7.44
CA ALA A 39 -11.17 12.78 -8.34
C ALA A 39 -12.43 12.24 -7.65
N GLY A 40 -13.58 12.83 -7.92
CA GLY A 40 -14.81 12.49 -7.21
C GLY A 40 -16.09 12.81 -7.98
N ARG A 41 -17.22 12.40 -7.38
CA ARG A 41 -18.58 12.47 -7.96
C ARG A 41 -19.06 13.87 -8.36
N TYR A 42 -18.34 14.93 -7.99
CA TYR A 42 -18.65 16.30 -8.38
C TYR A 42 -18.29 16.58 -9.85
N LEU A 43 -17.41 15.78 -10.45
CA LEU A 43 -17.09 15.83 -11.86
C LEU A 43 -18.06 14.93 -12.66
N PRO A 44 -18.76 15.44 -13.70
CA PRO A 44 -19.60 14.59 -14.55
C PRO A 44 -18.78 13.51 -15.26
N GLU A 45 -17.57 13.83 -15.73
CA GLU A 45 -16.64 12.90 -16.38
C GLU A 45 -16.23 11.72 -15.46
N PHE A 46 -16.14 11.98 -14.15
CA PHE A 46 -15.89 10.94 -13.15
C PHE A 46 -17.09 9.99 -13.03
N ARG A 47 -18.31 10.53 -13.03
CA ARG A 47 -19.55 9.74 -12.95
C ARG A 47 -19.73 8.86 -14.18
N GLU A 48 -19.40 9.38 -15.35
CA GLU A 48 -19.44 8.64 -16.62
C GLU A 48 -18.43 7.49 -16.62
N THR A 49 -17.19 7.76 -16.21
CA THR A 49 -16.13 6.73 -16.13
C THR A 49 -16.49 5.63 -15.12
N ARG A 50 -17.23 5.98 -14.06
CA ARG A 50 -17.72 5.05 -13.04
C ARG A 50 -19.03 4.36 -13.41
N ALA A 51 -19.76 4.82 -14.41
CA ALA A 51 -21.06 4.26 -14.76
C ALA A 51 -20.88 2.80 -15.20
N GLY A 52 -21.44 1.87 -14.40
CA GLY A 52 -21.38 0.43 -14.69
C GLY A 52 -20.18 -0.32 -14.12
N GLN A 53 -19.34 0.30 -13.28
CA GLN A 53 -18.21 -0.38 -12.65
C GLN A 53 -18.27 -0.35 -11.13
N ASP A 54 -18.02 -1.51 -10.51
CA ASP A 54 -17.89 -1.59 -9.05
C ASP A 54 -16.68 -0.79 -8.57
N PHE A 55 -16.77 -0.29 -7.34
CA PHE A 55 -15.76 0.55 -6.73
C PHE A 55 -14.42 -0.16 -6.57
N PHE A 56 -14.43 -1.40 -6.08
CA PHE A 56 -13.19 -2.16 -5.93
C PHE A 56 -12.65 -2.65 -7.27
N ALA A 57 -13.53 -2.96 -8.23
CA ALA A 57 -13.11 -3.28 -9.59
C ALA A 57 -12.36 -2.11 -10.25
N THR A 58 -12.85 -0.88 -10.05
CA THR A 58 -12.19 0.34 -10.55
C THR A 58 -10.79 0.49 -9.93
N CYS A 59 -10.66 0.33 -8.60
CA CYS A 59 -9.39 0.44 -7.89
C CYS A 59 -8.35 -0.61 -8.33
N ARG A 60 -8.79 -1.74 -8.89
CA ARG A 60 -7.91 -2.82 -9.41
C ARG A 60 -7.44 -2.59 -10.86
N SER A 61 -7.96 -1.59 -11.56
CA SER A 61 -7.61 -1.29 -12.95
C SER A 61 -6.65 -0.11 -13.02
N PRO A 62 -5.35 -0.32 -13.32
CA PRO A 62 -4.37 0.77 -13.37
C PRO A 62 -4.73 1.86 -14.39
N LYS A 63 -5.31 1.45 -15.53
CA LYS A 63 -5.74 2.39 -16.59
C LYS A 63 -6.85 3.31 -16.10
N LEU A 64 -7.84 2.76 -15.38
CA LEU A 64 -8.95 3.56 -14.85
C LEU A 64 -8.52 4.45 -13.69
N CYS A 65 -7.71 3.94 -12.77
CA CYS A 65 -7.16 4.76 -11.70
C CYS A 65 -6.34 5.94 -12.25
N CYS A 66 -5.53 5.70 -13.28
CA CYS A 66 -4.78 6.76 -13.96
C CYS A 66 -5.73 7.79 -14.56
N GLU A 67 -6.74 7.37 -15.33
CA GLU A 67 -7.70 8.28 -15.95
C GLU A 67 -8.44 9.13 -14.92
N LEU A 68 -8.95 8.51 -13.84
CA LEU A 68 -9.64 9.22 -12.76
C LEU A 68 -8.73 10.23 -12.05
N THR A 69 -7.45 9.90 -11.82
CA THR A 69 -6.47 10.82 -11.24
C THR A 69 -6.17 12.01 -12.14
N LEU A 70 -6.16 11.82 -13.47
CA LEU A 70 -5.83 12.86 -14.45
C LEU A 70 -6.98 13.82 -14.75
N GLN A 71 -8.24 13.38 -14.64
CA GLN A 71 -9.44 14.21 -14.87
C GLN A 71 -9.38 15.61 -14.20
N PRO A 72 -9.15 15.74 -12.88
CA PRO A 72 -9.11 17.05 -12.23
C PRO A 72 -7.94 17.93 -12.72
N LEU A 73 -6.80 17.34 -13.09
CA LEU A 73 -5.65 18.09 -13.61
C LEU A 73 -5.90 18.68 -15.01
N ARG A 74 -6.82 18.09 -15.78
CA ARG A 74 -7.26 18.66 -17.07
C ARG A 74 -8.19 19.86 -16.89
N ARG A 75 -8.84 19.98 -15.74
CA ARG A 75 -9.85 21.00 -15.45
C ARG A 75 -9.32 22.17 -14.62
N PHE A 76 -8.39 21.88 -13.71
CA PHE A 76 -7.85 22.85 -12.77
C PHE A 76 -6.31 22.78 -12.77
N PRO A 77 -5.62 23.93 -12.69
CA PRO A 77 -4.16 23.96 -12.60
C PRO A 77 -3.69 23.62 -11.17
N LEU A 78 -3.86 22.37 -10.75
CA LEU A 78 -3.42 21.88 -9.44
C LEU A 78 -1.91 21.59 -9.45
N ASP A 79 -1.24 21.84 -8.32
CA ASP A 79 0.21 21.62 -8.17
C ASP A 79 0.57 20.16 -7.86
N ALA A 80 -0.42 19.34 -7.48
CA ALA A 80 -0.22 17.95 -7.13
C ALA A 80 -1.36 17.05 -7.63
N ALA A 81 -1.02 15.79 -7.87
CA ALA A 81 -1.95 14.73 -8.20
C ALA A 81 -2.00 13.70 -7.05
N ILE A 82 -3.21 13.30 -6.65
CA ILE A 82 -3.41 12.20 -5.68
C ILE A 82 -3.94 10.97 -6.42
N ILE A 83 -3.31 9.82 -6.16
CA ILE A 83 -3.70 8.56 -6.79
C ILE A 83 -5.12 8.16 -6.40
N PHE A 84 -5.90 7.72 -7.38
CA PHE A 84 -7.22 7.16 -7.13
C PHE A 84 -7.07 5.75 -6.54
N SER A 85 -7.29 5.63 -5.24
CA SER A 85 -7.35 4.37 -4.50
C SER A 85 -8.19 4.57 -3.24
N ASP A 86 -8.53 3.48 -2.56
CA ASP A 86 -9.29 3.52 -1.31
C ASP A 86 -8.47 2.99 -0.14
N ILE A 87 -8.72 3.55 1.05
CA ILE A 87 -8.04 3.13 2.28
C ILE A 87 -8.44 1.72 2.71
N LEU A 88 -9.64 1.25 2.34
CA LEU A 88 -10.15 -0.08 2.67
C LEU A 88 -9.50 -1.19 1.83
N VAL A 89 -8.69 -0.86 0.82
CA VAL A 89 -7.93 -1.84 0.05
C VAL A 89 -6.98 -2.64 0.97
N VAL A 90 -6.39 -2.02 2.00
CA VAL A 90 -5.47 -2.69 2.93
C VAL A 90 -6.19 -3.77 3.77
N PRO A 91 -7.29 -3.46 4.49
CA PRO A 91 -8.10 -4.49 5.17
C PRO A 91 -8.62 -5.60 4.25
N GLN A 92 -9.03 -5.25 3.03
CA GLN A 92 -9.58 -6.22 2.07
C GLN A 92 -8.54 -7.28 1.69
N VAL A 93 -7.27 -6.88 1.55
CA VAL A 93 -6.16 -7.79 1.25
C VAL A 93 -5.77 -8.62 2.48
N SER A 94 -5.69 -7.99 3.66
CA SER A 94 -5.27 -8.66 4.90
C SER A 94 -6.29 -9.66 5.44
N ALA A 95 -7.59 -9.44 5.20
CA ALA A 95 -8.65 -10.29 5.71
C ALA A 95 -8.89 -11.57 4.87
N GLY A 96 -8.18 -11.77 3.74
CA GLY A 96 -8.38 -12.95 2.87
C GLY A 96 -9.75 -13.04 2.20
N HIS A 97 -10.60 -12.01 2.33
CA HIS A 97 -11.93 -11.96 1.71
C HIS A 97 -11.89 -11.40 0.27
N GLY A 98 -10.71 -11.03 -0.23
CA GLY A 98 -10.49 -10.70 -1.63
C GLY A 98 -9.89 -11.89 -2.34
N GLY A 99 -10.57 -12.44 -3.34
CA GLY A 99 -9.94 -13.27 -4.36
C GLY A 99 -8.83 -12.46 -5.04
N CYS A 100 -7.63 -12.57 -4.50
CA CYS A 100 -6.47 -11.75 -4.80
C CYS A 100 -5.33 -12.63 -5.34
N HIS A 101 -5.60 -13.44 -6.37
CA HIS A 101 -4.56 -14.15 -7.09
C HIS A 101 -3.80 -13.20 -8.02
N GLY A 102 -2.92 -12.38 -7.44
CA GLY A 102 -1.98 -11.54 -8.15
C GLY A 102 -0.54 -12.02 -7.95
N PRO A 103 0.41 -11.71 -8.86
CA PRO A 103 1.81 -12.12 -8.77
C PRO A 103 2.56 -11.70 -7.48
N TRP A 104 1.96 -10.82 -6.67
CA TRP A 104 2.55 -10.25 -5.46
C TRP A 104 2.51 -11.22 -4.24
N GLU A 105 1.70 -12.28 -4.29
CA GLU A 105 1.64 -13.33 -3.24
C GLU A 105 2.96 -14.12 -3.08
N ARG A 106 3.91 -14.00 -4.02
CA ARG A 106 5.20 -14.71 -3.95
C ARG A 106 6.28 -13.99 -3.16
N THR A 107 5.99 -12.80 -2.62
CA THR A 107 6.91 -12.16 -1.69
C THR A 107 6.75 -12.86 -0.35
N HIS A 108 7.55 -13.91 -0.14
CA HIS A 108 7.73 -14.50 1.18
C HIS A 108 8.10 -13.38 2.15
N VAL A 109 7.13 -12.95 2.96
CA VAL A 109 7.45 -12.22 4.19
C VAL A 109 8.28 -13.20 4.99
N HIS A 110 9.60 -12.97 5.03
CA HIS A 110 10.47 -13.62 6.00
C HIS A 110 9.92 -13.25 7.37
N ARG A 111 9.16 -14.17 7.96
CA ARG A 111 8.74 -14.09 9.35
C ARG A 111 10.01 -13.92 10.16
N ALA A 112 10.13 -12.79 10.85
CA ALA A 112 11.23 -12.56 11.77
C ALA A 112 11.29 -13.74 12.75
N PRO A 113 12.47 -14.36 12.97
CA PRO A 113 12.59 -15.40 13.98
C PRO A 113 12.27 -14.79 15.34
N GLU A 114 11.28 -15.35 16.03
CA GLU A 114 10.99 -14.99 17.41
C GLU A 114 12.23 -15.31 18.25
N GLY A 115 12.77 -14.28 18.91
CA GLY A 115 13.94 -14.40 19.76
C GLY A 115 13.65 -15.33 20.93
N GLY A 116 14.23 -16.53 20.87
CA GLY A 116 14.29 -17.47 22.00
C GLY A 116 15.27 -16.96 23.06
N GLY A 117 14.74 -16.24 24.05
CA GLY A 117 15.44 -15.98 25.30
C GLY A 117 15.28 -17.17 26.25
N GLY A 118 16.07 -18.22 26.05
CA GLY A 118 16.20 -19.32 27.01
C GLY A 118 17.24 -18.96 28.07
N SER A 119 16.81 -18.55 29.26
CA SER A 119 17.68 -18.48 30.44
C SER A 119 17.73 -19.85 31.11
N GLU A 120 18.93 -20.41 31.14
CA GLU A 120 19.31 -21.59 31.92
C GLU A 120 18.97 -21.40 33.41
N LEU A 121 18.21 -22.34 33.97
CA LEU A 121 18.29 -22.70 35.38
C LEU A 121 18.19 -24.22 35.48
N GLY A 122 19.36 -24.85 35.61
CA GLY A 122 19.46 -26.26 35.95
C GLY A 122 19.02 -26.51 37.39
N THR A 123 18.49 -27.71 37.66
CA THR A 123 18.86 -28.53 38.82
C THR A 123 18.12 -29.87 38.76
N GLY A 124 18.88 -30.96 38.86
CA GLY A 124 18.50 -32.14 39.62
C GLY A 124 17.72 -33.25 38.92
N SER A 125 18.42 -34.08 38.15
CA SER A 125 18.02 -35.47 37.94
C SER A 125 17.99 -36.24 39.27
N ARG A 126 16.88 -36.91 39.57
CA ARG A 126 16.88 -38.16 40.33
C ARG A 126 15.91 -39.14 39.68
N GLU A 127 16.47 -40.27 39.28
CA GLU A 127 15.79 -41.43 38.71
C GLU A 127 15.03 -42.24 39.76
N GLY A 128 13.94 -42.86 39.32
CA GLY A 128 13.53 -44.20 39.71
C GLY A 128 12.37 -44.34 40.72
N PRO A 129 11.79 -45.54 40.85
CA PRO A 129 10.91 -46.12 39.81
C PRO A 129 9.61 -46.72 40.42
N ALA A 130 8.80 -47.31 39.53
CA ALA A 130 7.96 -48.49 39.77
C ALA A 130 6.43 -48.33 40.00
N SER A 131 5.74 -49.14 39.19
CA SER A 131 4.66 -50.07 39.56
C SER A 131 3.19 -49.61 39.55
N GLY A 132 2.39 -50.43 38.86
CA GLY A 132 0.94 -50.63 39.07
C GLY A 132 0.04 -49.54 38.50
N GLY A 133 -1.02 -49.79 37.75
CA GLY A 133 -1.74 -51.01 37.45
C GLY A 133 -3.21 -50.65 37.17
N ARG A 134 -3.72 -51.18 36.06
CA ARG A 134 -5.10 -51.72 35.89
C ARG A 134 -6.31 -50.77 35.70
N ARG A 135 -7.11 -51.21 34.69
CA ARG A 135 -8.56 -51.03 34.38
C ARG A 135 -8.93 -49.66 33.78
N LYS A 136 -9.43 -49.59 32.53
CA LYS A 136 -10.80 -49.92 32.07
C LYS A 136 -11.84 -49.40 33.05
N ASP A 137 -12.57 -48.36 32.67
CA ASP A 137 -13.97 -48.43 32.21
C ASP A 137 -14.27 -47.21 31.34
#